data_AF-A0A8S9XKY7-F1
#
_entry.id   AF-A0A8S9XKY7-F1
#
_cell.length_a   1.000
_cell.length_b   1.000
_cell.length_c   1.000
_cell.angle_alpha   90.00
_cell.angle_beta   90.00
_cell.angle_gamma   90.00
#
_symmetry.space_group_name_H-M   'P 1'
#
loop_
_entity.id
_entity.type
_entity.pdbx_description
1 polymer ?
#
loop_
_entity_poly.entity_id
_entity_poly.type
_entity_poly.pdbx_seq_one_letter_code
_entity_poly.pdbx_strand_id
1 'polypeptide(L)'
;MARYSQRPENALKRANEFIDVGKPSRALETLYEVFRNKKWAYTWSESLLEPIMFKYLDLCVELKKSIIAKEGLFQYRNMFQS
;
A
#
# COMPACT_ATOMS: atom_id res chain seq x y z
N MET A 1 16.63 -7.68 -4.60
CA MET A 1 16.31 -7.50 -6.04
C MET A 1 14.96 -6.81 -6.14
N ALA A 2 14.96 -5.50 -6.35
CA ALA A 2 13.74 -4.71 -6.54
C ALA A 2 13.14 -5.05 -7.90
N ARG A 3 12.00 -5.74 -7.92
CA ARG A 3 11.25 -5.98 -9.14
C ARG A 3 10.02 -5.07 -9.15
N TYR A 4 10.15 -4.01 -9.93
CA TYR A 4 9.10 -3.16 -10.48
C TYR A 4 8.20 -2.50 -9.44
N SER A 5 8.34 -1.18 -9.29
CA SER A 5 7.25 -0.34 -8.79
C SER A 5 6.03 -0.60 -9.68
N GLN A 6 5.15 -1.50 -9.23
CA GLN A 6 3.95 -1.87 -9.95
C GLN A 6 3.00 -0.67 -9.93
N ARG A 7 2.27 -0.46 -11.04
CA ARG A 7 1.12 0.46 -11.03
C ARG A 7 0.25 0.14 -9.81
N PRO A 8 -0.35 1.14 -9.15
CA PRO A 8 -1.13 0.91 -7.93
C PRO A 8 -2.18 -0.21 -8.08
N GLU A 9 -2.83 -0.27 -9.24
CA GLU A 9 -3.77 -1.33 -9.64
C GLU A 9 -3.19 -2.75 -9.52
N ASN A 10 -1.96 -2.94 -10.01
CA ASN A 10 -1.27 -4.22 -10.00
C ASN A 10 -0.84 -4.63 -8.59
N ALA A 11 -0.48 -3.65 -7.75
CA ALA A 11 -0.11 -3.89 -6.36
C ALA A 11 -1.28 -4.47 -5.56
N LEU A 12 -2.50 -3.93 -5.77
CA LEU A 12 -3.70 -4.44 -5.09
C LEU A 12 -4.02 -5.88 -5.50
N LYS A 13 -3.98 -6.17 -6.82
CA LYS A 13 -4.18 -7.53 -7.32
C LYS A 13 -3.17 -8.51 -6.71
N ARG A 14 -1.89 -8.13 -6.70
CA ARG A 14 -0.81 -8.97 -6.16
C ARG A 14 -0.90 -9.15 -4.65
N ALA A 15 -1.35 -8.14 -3.92
CA ALA A 15 -1.60 -8.27 -2.49
C ALA A 15 -2.72 -9.29 -2.21
N ASN A 16 -3.81 -9.28 -2.99
CA ASN A 16 -4.86 -10.28 -2.86
C ASN A 16 -4.34 -11.70 -3.18
N GLU A 17 -3.55 -11.87 -4.24
CA GLU A 17 -2.91 -13.17 -4.54
C GLU A 17 -2.07 -13.71 -3.37
N PHE A 18 -1.38 -12.83 -2.63
CA PHE A 18 -0.65 -13.22 -1.43
C PHE A 18 -1.56 -13.58 -0.25
N ILE A 19 -2.68 -12.89 -0.09
CA ILE A 19 -3.68 -13.19 0.95
C ILE A 19 -4.29 -14.57 0.70
N ASP A 20 -4.66 -14.88 -0.54
CA ASP A 20 -5.28 -16.15 -0.93
C ASP A 20 -4.39 -17.36 -0.62
N VAL A 21 -3.07 -17.19 -0.67
CA VAL A 21 -2.08 -18.22 -0.32
C VAL A 21 -1.59 -18.14 1.13
N GLY A 22 -2.25 -17.36 1.99
CA GLY A 22 -1.94 -17.26 3.42
C GLY A 22 -0.64 -16.50 3.75
N LYS A 23 -0.25 -15.52 2.93
CA LYS A 23 0.96 -14.70 3.11
C LYS A 23 0.65 -13.21 3.32
N PRO A 24 -0.10 -12.83 4.38
CA PRO A 24 -0.51 -11.45 4.62
C PRO A 24 0.68 -10.48 4.79
N SER A 25 1.81 -10.92 5.36
CA SER A 25 3.01 -10.09 5.47
C SER A 25 3.60 -9.67 4.12
N ARG A 26 3.52 -10.55 3.09
CA ARG A 26 3.98 -10.25 1.73
C ARG A 26 2.98 -9.35 0.99
N ALA A 27 1.69 -9.53 1.26
CA ALA A 27 0.66 -8.62 0.79
C ALA A 27 0.91 -7.20 1.32
N LEU A 28 1.18 -7.07 2.63
CA LEU A 28 1.49 -5.78 3.26
C LEU A 28 2.74 -5.13 2.66
N GLU A 29 3.83 -5.90 2.49
CA GLU A 29 5.07 -5.40 1.85
C GLU A 29 4.82 -4.88 0.43
N THR A 30 3.95 -5.57 -0.33
CA THR A 30 3.58 -5.16 -1.69
C THR A 30 2.85 -3.82 -1.71
N LEU A 31 1.89 -3.62 -0.79
CA LEU A 31 1.14 -2.37 -0.68
C LEU A 31 1.98 -1.23 -0.10
N TYR A 32 2.87 -1.53 0.84
CA TYR A 32 3.78 -0.56 1.45
C TYR A 32 4.67 0.14 0.41
N GLU A 33 5.18 -0.61 -0.58
CA GLU A 33 6.03 -0.04 -1.64
C GLU A 33 5.30 1.00 -2.51
N VAL A 34 3.96 0.95 -2.59
CA VAL A 34 3.16 1.97 -3.30
C VAL A 34 3.31 3.33 -2.64
N PHE A 35 3.26 3.38 -1.30
CA PHE A 35 3.32 4.62 -0.53
C PHE A 35 4.77 5.07 -0.22
N ARG A 36 5.75 4.17 -0.34
CA ARG A 36 7.17 4.49 -0.14
C ARG A 36 7.76 5.33 -1.29
N ASN A 37 7.28 5.15 -2.52
CA ASN A 37 7.86 5.78 -3.70
C ASN A 37 7.23 7.15 -4.03
N LYS A 38 7.78 8.20 -3.42
CA LYS A 38 7.33 9.60 -3.59
C LYS A 38 7.34 10.12 -5.03
N LYS A 39 8.13 9.53 -5.95
CA LYS A 39 8.23 10.00 -7.34
C LYS A 39 6.94 9.80 -8.15
N TRP A 40 6.12 8.83 -7.78
CA TRP A 40 4.92 8.43 -8.53
C TRP A 40 3.63 8.74 -7.75
N ALA A 41 3.76 8.91 -6.44
CA ALA A 41 2.68 9.22 -5.52
C ALA A 41 1.82 10.41 -5.99
N TYR A 42 2.43 11.49 -6.48
CA TYR A 42 1.72 12.69 -6.95
C TYR A 42 1.08 12.55 -8.34
N THR A 43 1.29 11.42 -9.04
CA THR A 43 0.76 11.18 -10.39
C THR A 43 -0.60 10.46 -10.35
N TRP A 44 -0.95 9.83 -9.23
CA TRP A 44 -2.16 9.01 -9.10
C TRP A 44 -3.27 9.76 -8.38
N SER A 45 -4.52 9.56 -8.83
CA SER A 45 -5.69 10.14 -8.17
C SER A 45 -6.00 9.46 -6.84
N GLU A 46 -6.62 10.22 -5.93
CA GLU A 46 -7.06 9.71 -4.63
C GLU A 46 -7.99 8.50 -4.75
N SER A 47 -8.95 8.56 -5.69
CA SER A 47 -9.89 7.47 -5.98
C SER A 47 -9.20 6.14 -6.34
N LEU A 48 -8.00 6.18 -6.92
CA LEU A 48 -7.24 4.98 -7.26
C LEU A 48 -6.51 4.41 -6.03
N LEU A 49 -5.99 5.28 -5.16
CA LEU A 49 -5.17 4.88 -4.02
C LEU A 49 -5.99 4.56 -2.77
N GLU A 50 -7.18 5.11 -2.63
CA GLU A 50 -8.10 4.86 -1.52
C GLU A 50 -8.34 3.36 -1.25
N PRO A 51 -8.75 2.53 -2.23
CA PRO A 51 -8.96 1.09 -1.98
C PRO A 51 -7.68 0.36 -1.58
N ILE A 52 -6.52 0.85 -2.03
CA ILE A 52 -5.20 0.30 -1.67
C ILE A 52 -4.88 0.66 -0.22
N MET A 53 -5.17 1.88 0.21
CA MET A 53 -4.98 2.35 1.58
C MET A 53 -5.89 1.57 2.55
N PHE A 54 -7.16 1.34 2.21
CA PHE A 54 -8.04 0.51 3.02
C PHE A 54 -7.47 -0.90 3.24
N LYS A 55 -7.11 -1.60 2.15
CA LYS A 55 -6.52 -2.95 2.26
C LYS A 55 -5.20 -2.94 3.04
N TYR A 56 -4.38 -1.91 2.87
CA TYR A 56 -3.13 -1.73 3.60
C TYR A 56 -3.36 -1.60 5.11
N LEU A 57 -4.36 -0.80 5.52
CA LEU A 57 -4.69 -0.62 6.93
C LEU A 57 -5.29 -1.89 7.55
N ASP A 58 -6.17 -2.60 6.84
CA ASP A 58 -6.71 -3.89 7.29
C ASP A 58 -5.58 -4.86 7.62
N LEU A 59 -4.60 -5.00 6.71
CA LEU A 59 -3.42 -5.85 6.93
C LEU A 59 -2.54 -5.35 8.08
N CYS A 60 -2.40 -4.03 8.26
CA CYS A 60 -1.67 -3.49 9.40
C CYS A 60 -2.34 -3.81 10.73
N VAL A 61 -3.68 -3.80 10.79
CA VAL A 61 -4.44 -4.18 11.98
C VAL A 61 -4.29 -5.67 12.26
N GLU A 62 -4.49 -6.52 11.24
CA GLU A 62 -4.36 -7.98 11.34
C GLU A 62 -2.97 -8.39 11.84
N LEU A 63 -1.92 -7.77 11.30
CA LEU A 63 -0.53 -8.06 11.62
C LEU A 63 0.03 -7.25 12.81
N LYS A 64 -0.81 -6.43 13.46
CA LYS A 64 -0.46 -5.56 14.60
C LYS A 64 0.73 -4.64 14.31
N LYS A 65 0.78 -4.07 13.11
CA LYS A 65 1.86 -3.19 12.61
C LYS A 65 1.49 -1.70 12.73
N SER A 66 1.29 -1.22 13.96
CA SER A 66 0.86 0.16 14.22
C SER A 66 1.83 1.24 13.71
N ILE A 67 3.14 1.00 13.76
CA ILE A 67 4.17 1.92 13.25
C ILE A 67 4.04 2.07 11.73
N ILE A 68 3.89 0.94 11.02
CA ILE A 68 3.73 0.89 9.56
C ILE A 68 2.43 1.59 9.15
N ALA A 69 1.33 1.36 9.88
CA ALA A 69 0.07 2.07 9.64
C ALA A 69 0.23 3.59 9.75
N LYS A 70 0.85 4.06 10.84
CA LYS A 70 1.11 5.49 11.07
C LYS A 70 1.93 6.11 9.94
N GLU A 71 3.00 5.44 9.52
CA GLU A 71 3.86 5.92 8.42
C GLU A 71 3.10 5.98 7.09
N GLY A 72 2.33 4.95 6.76
CA GLY A 72 1.51 4.91 5.55
C GLY A 72 0.46 6.03 5.50
N LEU A 73 -0.27 6.24 6.61
CA LEU A 73 -1.25 7.33 6.73
C LEU A 73 -0.60 8.71 6.58
N PHE A 74 0.58 8.90 7.18
CA PHE A 74 1.32 10.15 7.04
C PHE A 74 1.70 10.41 5.57
N GLN A 75 2.19 9.40 4.84
CA GLN A 75 2.47 9.57 3.42
C GLN A 75 1.19 9.85 2.62
N TYR A 76 0.13 9.08 2.83
CA TYR A 76 -1.14 9.24 2.11
C TYR A 76 -1.75 10.63 2.31
N ARG A 77 -1.76 11.14 3.55
CA ARG A 77 -2.16 12.52 3.83
C ARG A 77 -1.33 13.52 3.04
N ASN A 78 0.00 13.42 3.08
CA ASN A 78 0.88 14.36 2.39
C ASN A 78 0.76 14.34 0.85
N MET A 79 0.17 13.29 0.27
CA MET A 79 -0.04 13.18 -1.17
C MET A 79 -1.22 14.01 -1.65
N PHE A 80 -2.26 14.17 -0.81
CA PHE A 80 -3.52 14.84 -1.17
C PHE A 80 -3.80 16.08 -0.32
N GLN A 81 -2.91 16.41 0.63
CA GLN A 81 -2.96 17.65 1.38
C GLN A 81 -2.53 18.81 0.47
N SER A 82 -3.52 19.42 -0.20
CA SER A 82 -3.42 20.78 -0.73
C SER A 82 -3.73 21.82 0.35
#